data_AF-A0A939E2G7-F1
#
_entry.id   AF-A0A939E2G7-F1
#
_cell.length_a   1.000
_cell.length_b   1.000
_cell.length_c   1.000
_cell.angle_alpha   90.00
_cell.angle_beta   90.00
_cell.angle_gamma   90.00
#
_symmetry.space_group_name_H-M   'P 1'
#
loop_
_entity.id
_entity.type
_entity.pdbx_description
1 polymer ?
#
loop_
_entity_poly.entity_id
_entity_poly.type
_entity_poly.pdbx_seq_one_letter_code
_entity_poly.pdbx_strand_id
1 'polypeptide(L)'
;MSSMLSTAYCPAHTTPGTRHHTPAPARHTGGVCHPVAEEQVRAVIAVDRMPKTLRLTIEQAMSVCLKSQPEPAPAGADPFDLGWCTRWVSQPGGLTACRQTVTATAGEIDHLQAIVEGLARSRNFSASVRLV
;
A
#
# COMPACT_ATOMS: atom_id res chain seq x y z
N MET A 1 56.38 -8.25 30.90
CA MET A 1 54.93 -8.11 30.65
C MET A 1 54.68 -8.74 29.29
N SER A 2 54.76 -10.06 29.09
CA SER A 2 53.93 -11.12 29.71
C SER A 2 52.46 -10.70 29.63
N SER A 3 51.57 -11.31 28.85
CA SER A 3 51.39 -12.72 28.52
C SER A 3 50.47 -12.83 27.28
N MET A 4 50.80 -13.68 26.30
CA MET A 4 50.19 -15.01 26.05
C MET A 4 48.82 -14.94 25.35
N LEU A 5 48.36 -15.82 24.46
CA LEU A 5 48.76 -17.03 23.71
C LEU A 5 47.54 -17.20 22.75
N SER A 6 47.69 -17.34 21.43
CA SER A 6 47.99 -18.59 20.72
C SER A 6 46.85 -19.64 20.72
N THR A 7 46.43 -19.99 19.49
CA THR A 7 45.95 -21.34 19.05
C THR A 7 44.48 -21.65 19.41
N ALA A 8 43.61 -22.21 18.56
CA ALA A 8 43.85 -23.29 17.60
C ALA A 8 42.81 -23.33 16.46
N TYR A 9 43.32 -23.56 15.26
CA TYR A 9 42.68 -24.31 14.17
C TYR A 9 42.85 -25.82 14.48
N CYS A 10 41.80 -26.63 14.36
CA CYS A 10 41.79 -27.85 13.54
C CYS A 10 40.49 -28.69 13.69
N PRO A 11 40.17 -29.50 12.67
CA PRO A 11 38.88 -30.14 12.42
C PRO A 11 38.82 -31.60 12.90
N ALA A 12 37.61 -32.15 12.97
CA ALA A 12 37.33 -33.52 13.39
C ALA A 12 35.84 -33.86 13.21
N HIS A 13 35.34 -34.98 12.68
CA HIS A 13 35.80 -36.12 11.90
C HIS A 13 34.52 -36.73 11.27
N THR A 14 34.63 -37.29 10.07
CA THR A 14 33.62 -38.17 9.47
C THR A 14 33.68 -39.56 10.13
N THR A 15 32.53 -40.18 10.45
CA THR A 15 32.24 -41.61 10.15
C THR A 15 30.77 -41.98 10.47
N PRO A 16 30.25 -43.09 9.90
CA PRO A 16 28.86 -43.25 9.52
C PRO A 16 28.04 -44.10 10.49
N GLY A 17 26.71 -43.96 10.40
CA GLY A 17 25.75 -44.84 11.08
C GLY A 17 24.47 -44.98 10.27
N THR A 18 24.45 -45.95 9.36
CA THR A 18 23.23 -46.40 8.68
C THR A 18 22.24 -46.96 9.71
N ARG A 19 21.09 -46.29 9.88
CA ARG A 19 19.83 -46.97 10.18
C ARG A 19 18.72 -46.37 9.34
N HIS A 20 18.06 -47.26 8.61
CA HIS A 20 16.84 -47.01 7.88
C HIS A 20 15.78 -46.43 8.82
N HIS A 21 15.38 -45.20 8.53
CA HIS A 21 14.04 -44.73 8.87
C HIS A 21 13.59 -43.86 7.71
N THR A 22 12.65 -44.38 6.93
CA THR A 22 11.86 -43.56 6.00
C THR A 22 11.15 -42.49 6.85
N PRO A 23 11.46 -41.20 6.69
CA PRO A 23 10.59 -40.16 7.23
C PRO A 23 9.36 -40.14 6.34
N ALA A 24 8.18 -40.21 6.97
CA ALA A 24 6.92 -39.84 6.34
C ALA A 24 7.09 -38.50 5.59
N PRO A 25 6.38 -38.26 4.46
CA PRO A 25 6.45 -36.97 3.80
C PRO A 25 6.13 -35.91 4.85
N ALA A 26 7.13 -35.05 5.09
CA ALA A 26 6.96 -33.87 5.89
C ALA A 26 5.71 -33.19 5.35
N ARG A 27 4.66 -33.12 6.16
CA ARG A 27 3.63 -32.13 5.96
C ARG A 27 4.40 -30.81 5.95
N HIS A 28 4.63 -30.29 4.76
CA HIS A 28 4.98 -28.91 4.55
C HIS A 28 3.78 -28.13 5.09
N THR A 29 3.73 -27.93 6.40
CA THR A 29 3.15 -26.72 6.98
C THR A 29 4.10 -25.61 6.54
N GLY A 30 4.00 -25.27 5.25
CA GLY A 30 4.45 -23.99 4.76
C GLY A 30 3.66 -23.01 5.60
N GLY A 31 4.32 -22.47 6.63
CA GLY A 31 3.85 -21.28 7.29
C GLY A 31 3.71 -20.26 6.17
N VAL A 32 2.49 -20.07 5.71
CA VAL A 32 2.15 -18.89 4.95
C VAL A 32 2.46 -17.76 5.91
N CYS A 33 3.62 -17.12 5.71
CA CYS A 33 3.82 -15.75 6.14
C CYS A 33 2.73 -14.96 5.42
N HIS A 34 1.54 -14.92 6.02
CA HIS A 34 0.54 -13.98 5.60
C HIS A 34 1.23 -12.63 5.70
N PRO A 35 1.26 -11.84 4.63
CA PRO A 35 1.70 -10.45 4.78
C PRO A 35 0.86 -9.90 5.93
N VAL A 36 1.53 -9.33 6.93
CA VAL A 36 0.89 -8.62 8.03
C VAL A 36 -0.12 -7.72 7.34
N ALA A 37 -1.42 -7.96 7.56
CA ALA A 37 -2.46 -7.19 6.91
C ALA A 37 -2.21 -5.74 7.32
N GLU A 38 -1.68 -4.94 6.38
CA GLU A 38 -1.40 -3.54 6.65
C GLU A 38 -2.73 -2.91 7.05
N GLU A 39 -2.76 -2.27 8.22
CA GLU A 39 -3.98 -1.70 8.77
C GLU A 39 -4.50 -0.65 7.80
N GLN A 40 -5.77 -0.83 7.39
CA GLN A 40 -6.44 0.11 6.53
C GLN A 40 -6.76 1.38 7.33
N VAL A 41 -6.34 2.52 6.81
CA VAL A 41 -6.62 3.84 7.35
C VAL A 41 -7.61 4.56 6.44
N ARG A 42 -8.32 5.53 7.02
CA ARG A 42 -9.23 6.39 6.28
C ARG A 42 -8.57 7.74 6.01
N ALA A 43 -8.70 8.22 4.77
CA ALA A 43 -8.16 9.52 4.37
C ALA A 43 -9.14 10.26 3.46
N VAL A 44 -9.09 11.59 3.48
CA VAL A 44 -9.82 12.45 2.55
C VAL A 44 -8.86 12.98 1.50
N ILE A 45 -9.21 12.77 0.24
CA ILE A 45 -8.59 13.42 -0.90
C ILE A 45 -9.40 14.68 -1.21
N ALA A 46 -8.73 15.83 -1.25
CA ALA A 46 -9.32 17.10 -1.64
C ALA A 46 -8.55 17.68 -2.82
N VAL A 47 -9.27 18.04 -3.88
CA VAL A 47 -8.75 18.71 -5.08
C VAL A 47 -9.58 19.97 -5.30
N ASP A 48 -8.91 21.08 -5.61
CA ASP A 48 -9.54 22.37 -5.84
C ASP A 48 -8.90 23.12 -7.02
N ARG A 49 -9.73 23.87 -7.77
CA ARG A 49 -9.32 24.68 -8.93
C ARG A 49 -8.57 23.92 -10.01
N MET A 50 -8.87 22.63 -10.19
CA MET A 50 -8.21 21.81 -11.19
C MET A 50 -8.88 21.95 -12.57
N PRO A 51 -8.14 22.12 -13.68
CA PRO A 51 -8.71 22.03 -15.02
C PRO A 51 -9.41 20.69 -15.27
N LYS A 52 -10.59 20.72 -15.90
CA LYS A 52 -11.38 19.50 -16.19
C LYS A 52 -10.61 18.43 -16.99
N THR A 53 -9.64 18.82 -17.79
CA THR A 53 -8.78 17.92 -18.58
C THR A 53 -7.88 17.02 -17.72
N LEU A 54 -7.68 17.36 -16.44
CA LEU A 54 -6.83 16.60 -15.52
C LEU A 54 -7.60 15.60 -14.64
N ARG A 55 -8.93 15.52 -14.77
CA ARG A 55 -9.77 14.57 -14.02
C ARG A 55 -9.27 13.14 -14.14
N LEU A 56 -9.06 12.70 -15.37
CA LEU A 56 -8.57 11.35 -15.66
C LEU A 56 -7.20 11.09 -15.05
N THR A 57 -6.31 12.08 -15.02
CA THR A 57 -4.97 11.94 -14.42
C THR A 57 -5.05 11.69 -12.91
N ILE A 58 -5.94 12.37 -12.21
CA ILE A 58 -6.17 12.13 -10.78
C ILE A 58 -6.79 10.76 -10.53
N GLU A 59 -7.81 10.38 -11.31
CA GLU A 59 -8.45 9.07 -11.22
C GLU A 59 -7.45 7.93 -11.47
N GLN A 60 -6.55 8.10 -12.45
CA GLN A 60 -5.47 7.16 -12.71
C GLN A 60 -4.48 7.08 -11.55
N ALA A 61 -4.08 8.22 -10.96
CA ALA A 61 -3.22 8.22 -9.78
C ALA A 61 -3.86 7.46 -8.61
N MET A 62 -5.16 7.67 -8.37
CA MET A 62 -5.91 6.91 -7.37
C MET A 62 -5.91 5.41 -7.69
N SER A 63 -6.24 5.02 -8.92
CA SER A 63 -6.28 3.61 -9.33
C SER A 63 -4.90 2.92 -9.25
N VAL A 64 -3.81 3.66 -9.47
CA VAL A 64 -2.44 3.15 -9.38
C VAL A 64 -1.98 3.03 -7.93
N CYS A 65 -2.28 4.02 -7.08
CA CYS A 65 -1.78 4.03 -5.70
C CYS A 65 -2.65 3.22 -4.74
N LEU A 66 -3.98 3.20 -4.92
CA LEU A 66 -4.92 2.52 -4.04
C LEU A 66 -5.19 1.11 -4.58
N LYS A 67 -4.39 0.13 -4.15
CA LYS A 67 -4.49 -1.28 -4.54
C LYS A 67 -5.23 -2.12 -3.51
N SER A 68 -5.33 -1.64 -2.28
CA SER A 68 -6.16 -2.25 -1.24
C SER A 68 -7.60 -2.42 -1.72
N GLN A 69 -8.18 -3.58 -1.40
CA GLN A 69 -9.58 -3.85 -1.70
C GLN A 69 -10.44 -2.90 -0.87
N PRO A 70 -11.32 -2.11 -1.50
CA PRO A 70 -12.24 -1.28 -0.74
C PRO A 70 -13.14 -2.16 0.13
N GLU A 71 -13.47 -1.65 1.32
CA GLU A 71 -14.43 -2.29 2.22
C GLU A 71 -15.69 -2.70 1.46
N PRO A 72 -16.19 -3.92 1.66
CA PRO A 72 -17.37 -4.39 0.96
C PRO A 72 -18.57 -3.50 1.27
N ALA A 73 -19.35 -3.21 0.23
CA ALA A 73 -20.58 -2.46 0.33
C ALA A 73 -21.52 -3.07 1.38
N PRO A 74 -22.19 -2.25 2.22
CA PRO A 74 -23.30 -2.74 3.04
C PRO A 74 -24.37 -3.39 2.14
N ALA A 75 -25.00 -4.47 2.60
CA ALA A 75 -26.07 -5.12 1.85
C ALA A 75 -27.21 -4.13 1.57
N GLY A 76 -27.56 -3.96 0.29
CA GLY A 76 -28.61 -3.04 -0.15
C GLY A 76 -28.17 -1.58 -0.34
N ALA A 77 -26.89 -1.26 -0.16
CA ALA A 77 -26.37 0.06 -0.51
C ALA A 77 -26.39 0.27 -2.04
N ASP A 78 -26.84 1.44 -2.49
CA ASP A 78 -26.77 1.82 -3.90
C ASP A 78 -25.30 1.85 -4.32
N PRO A 79 -24.90 1.04 -5.33
CA PRO A 79 -23.56 1.08 -5.87
C PRO A 79 -23.08 2.50 -6.14
N PHE A 80 -23.91 3.39 -6.66
CA PHE A 80 -23.55 4.78 -6.98
C PHE A 80 -23.29 5.67 -5.76
N ASP A 81 -23.78 5.30 -4.57
CA ASP A 81 -23.49 5.98 -3.31
C ASP A 81 -22.27 5.40 -2.57
N LEU A 82 -21.69 4.29 -3.05
CA LEU A 82 -20.54 3.63 -2.42
C LEU A 82 -19.22 4.40 -2.51
N GLY A 83 -19.20 5.59 -3.11
CA GLY A 83 -17.98 6.42 -3.18
C GLY A 83 -16.85 5.86 -4.05
N TRP A 84 -17.08 4.73 -4.74
CA TRP A 84 -16.20 4.14 -5.76
C TRP A 84 -15.88 5.10 -6.92
N CYS A 85 -16.83 5.96 -7.28
CA CYS A 85 -16.65 6.98 -8.31
C CYS A 85 -16.29 8.33 -7.68
N THR A 86 -15.25 8.98 -8.22
CA THR A 86 -14.89 10.33 -7.82
C THR A 86 -15.98 11.33 -8.20
N ARG A 87 -16.56 11.96 -7.17
CA ARG A 87 -17.59 12.99 -7.35
C ARG A 87 -16.93 14.34 -7.67
N TRP A 88 -16.89 14.67 -8.96
CA TRP A 88 -16.38 15.95 -9.45
C TRP A 88 -17.45 17.04 -9.42
N VAL A 89 -17.12 18.16 -8.79
CA VAL A 89 -17.95 19.39 -8.76
C VAL A 89 -17.36 20.38 -9.77
N SER A 90 -18.21 20.98 -10.61
CA SER A 90 -17.79 22.04 -11.52
C SER A 90 -17.60 23.36 -10.77
N GLN A 91 -16.55 24.12 -11.13
CA GLN A 91 -16.26 25.45 -10.62
C GLN A 91 -16.27 26.48 -11.76
N PRO A 92 -16.42 27.78 -11.47
CA PRO A 92 -16.31 28.83 -12.46
C PRO A 92 -14.99 28.76 -13.24
N GLY A 93 -14.99 29.21 -14.50
CA GLY A 93 -13.79 29.23 -15.34
C GLY A 93 -13.36 27.86 -15.89
N GLY A 94 -14.28 26.89 -15.97
CA GLY A 94 -13.97 25.56 -16.52
C GLY A 94 -13.15 24.66 -15.59
N LEU A 95 -13.07 25.02 -14.30
CA LEU A 95 -12.37 24.28 -13.27
C LEU A 95 -13.26 23.22 -12.62
N THR A 96 -12.65 22.37 -11.81
CA THR A 96 -13.32 21.32 -11.06
C THR A 96 -12.66 21.13 -9.70
N ALA A 97 -13.47 20.71 -8.73
CA ALA A 97 -13.03 20.28 -7.42
C ALA A 97 -13.57 18.89 -7.12
N CYS A 98 -12.95 18.19 -6.18
CA CYS A 98 -13.53 17.01 -5.55
C CYS A 98 -13.12 16.95 -4.09
N ARG A 99 -13.97 16.31 -3.29
CA ARG A 99 -13.63 15.90 -1.93
C ARG A 99 -14.23 14.53 -1.71
N GLN A 100 -13.39 13.53 -1.50
CA GLN A 100 -13.84 12.15 -1.30
C GLN A 100 -13.05 11.48 -0.21
N THR A 101 -13.69 10.52 0.45
CA THR A 101 -13.01 9.67 1.42
C THR A 101 -12.55 8.38 0.75
N VAL A 102 -11.33 7.95 1.05
CA VAL A 102 -10.75 6.70 0.60
C VAL A 102 -10.30 5.89 1.82
N THR A 103 -10.26 4.58 1.65
CA THR A 103 -9.72 3.63 2.61
C THR A 103 -8.61 2.87 1.91
N ALA A 104 -7.42 2.83 2.53
CA ALA A 104 -6.22 2.22 1.98
C ALA A 104 -5.16 2.05 3.07
N THR A 105 -4.03 1.41 2.81
CA THR A 105 -2.94 1.34 3.80
C THR A 105 -2.26 2.70 3.97
N ALA A 106 -1.60 2.92 5.10
CA ALA A 106 -0.88 4.17 5.33
C ALA A 106 0.16 4.47 4.23
N GLY A 107 0.88 3.44 3.76
CA GLY A 107 1.86 3.57 2.68
C GLY A 107 1.23 3.96 1.33
N GLU A 108 0.03 3.43 1.02
CA GLU A 108 -0.71 3.81 -0.18
C GLU A 108 -1.21 5.26 -0.12
N ILE A 109 -1.65 5.71 1.06
CA ILE A 109 -2.07 7.10 1.30
C ILE A 109 -0.89 8.07 1.14
N ASP A 110 0.26 7.77 1.74
CA ASP A 110 1.47 8.60 1.63
C ASP A 110 1.95 8.68 0.18
N HIS A 111 1.94 7.55 -0.52
CA HIS A 111 2.32 7.50 -1.93
C HIS A 111 1.36 8.32 -2.80
N LEU A 112 0.05 8.17 -2.61
CA LEU A 112 -0.95 8.96 -3.33
C LEU A 112 -0.78 10.45 -3.04
N GLN A 113 -0.55 10.84 -1.79
CA GLN A 113 -0.31 12.22 -1.39
C GLN A 113 0.86 12.83 -2.18
N ALA A 114 2.01 12.15 -2.21
CA ALA A 114 3.19 12.62 -2.93
C ALA A 114 2.91 12.84 -4.42
N ILE A 115 2.18 11.93 -5.07
CA ILE A 115 1.82 12.02 -6.48
C ILE A 115 0.87 13.18 -6.74
N VAL A 116 -0.23 13.31 -5.99
CA VAL A 116 -1.23 14.37 -6.23
C VAL A 116 -0.68 15.76 -5.90
N GLU A 117 0.14 15.89 -4.86
CA GLU A 117 0.81 17.16 -4.54
C GLU A 117 1.89 17.52 -5.59
N GLY A 118 2.55 16.53 -6.18
CA GLY A 118 3.43 16.73 -7.35
C GLY A 118 2.67 17.23 -8.58
N LEU A 119 1.53 16.60 -8.91
CA LEU A 119 0.66 17.00 -10.00
C LEU A 119 0.12 18.42 -9.79
N ALA A 120 -0.38 18.71 -8.59
CA ALA A 120 -0.91 20.01 -8.19
C ALA A 120 0.12 21.13 -8.41
N ARG A 121 1.34 20.95 -7.91
CA ARG A 121 2.45 21.89 -8.10
C ARG A 121 2.80 22.09 -9.57
N SER A 122 2.91 20.99 -10.34
CA SER A 122 3.31 21.08 -11.76
C SER A 122 2.25 21.70 -12.67
N ARG A 123 0.98 21.66 -12.28
CA ARG A 123 -0.16 22.13 -13.10
C ARG A 123 -0.93 23.30 -12.47
N ASN A 124 -0.39 23.91 -11.41
CA ASN A 124 -0.92 25.08 -10.73
C ASN A 124 -2.37 24.92 -10.23
N PHE A 125 -2.69 23.79 -9.61
CA PHE A 125 -3.95 23.58 -8.87
C PHE A 125 -3.66 23.13 -7.43
N SER A 126 -4.69 22.95 -6.61
CA SER A 126 -4.54 22.48 -5.23
C SER A 126 -4.99 21.04 -5.10
N ALA A 127 -4.16 20.19 -4.48
CA ALA A 127 -4.54 18.85 -4.07
C ALA A 127 -3.87 18.48 -2.74
N SER A 128 -4.58 17.70 -1.94
CA SER A 128 -4.07 17.17 -0.68
C SER A 128 -4.76 15.86 -0.33
N VAL A 129 -4.05 15.02 0.41
CA VAL A 129 -4.62 13.84 1.06
C VAL A 129 -4.33 13.95 2.55
N ARG A 130 -5.34 13.68 3.39
CA ARG A 130 -5.23 13.82 4.85
C ARG A 130 -5.96 12.68 5.55
N LEU A 131 -5.33 12.05 6.55
CA LEU A 131 -5.97 11.07 7.41
C LEU A 131 -7.13 11.70 8.20
N VAL A 132 -8.14 10.90 8.55
CA VAL A 132 -9.33 11.33 9.34
C VAL A 132 -9.56 10.48 10.57
#